data_AF-A0A925FPD7-F1
#
_entry.id   AF-A0A925FPD7-F1
#
_cell.length_a   1.000
_cell.length_b   1.000
_cell.length_c   1.000
_cell.angle_alpha   90.00
_cell.angle_beta   90.00
_cell.angle_gamma   90.00
#
_symmetry.space_group_name_H-M   'P 1'
#
loop_
_entity.id
_entity.type
_entity.pdbx_description
1 polymer ?
#
loop_
_entity_poly.entity_id
_entity_poly.type
_entity_poly.pdbx_seq_one_letter_code
_entity_poly.pdbx_strand_id
1 'polypeptide(L)' 'TLTNRGGLYRYLNNVNPSVRLIVDRGHVTLEGYVANRGDYNLMNILANVSGVFSVTNNLVIEKDVPR' A
#
# COMPACT_ATOMS: atom_id res chain seq x y z
N THR A 1 -13.86 13.42 -28.64
CA THR A 1 -14.22 12.57 -27.49
C THR A 1 -13.13 11.53 -27.27
N LEU A 2 -12.26 11.74 -26.27
CA LEU A 2 -10.99 11.02 -26.06
C LEU A 2 -11.12 9.69 -25.27
N THR A 3 -12.19 8.92 -25.52
CA THR A 3 -12.50 7.69 -24.74
C THR A 3 -12.15 6.39 -25.47
N ASN A 4 -11.80 6.41 -26.77
CA ASN A 4 -11.62 5.20 -27.56
C ASN A 4 -10.14 4.86 -27.89
N ARG A 5 -9.32 4.65 -26.85
CA ARG A 5 -8.05 3.92 -27.00
C ARG A 5 -7.96 2.87 -25.90
N GLY A 6 -8.51 1.69 -26.20
CA GLY A 6 -8.63 0.49 -25.35
C GLY A 6 -7.31 -0.15 -24.87
N GLY A 7 -6.29 0.65 -24.60
CA GLY A 7 -5.07 0.26 -23.88
C GLY A 7 -4.82 1.10 -22.63
N LEU A 8 -5.51 2.25 -22.48
CA LEU A 8 -5.34 3.14 -21.32
C LEU A 8 -6.34 2.88 -20.18
N TYR A 9 -7.43 2.15 -20.44
CA TYR A 9 -8.44 1.81 -19.41
C TYR A 9 -7.84 1.01 -18.24
N ARG A 10 -6.84 0.15 -18.49
CA ARG A 10 -6.10 -0.58 -17.43
C ARG A 10 -5.26 0.32 -16.52
N TYR A 11 -4.80 1.46 -17.05
CA TYR A 11 -4.05 2.47 -16.29
C TYR A 11 -4.98 3.44 -15.56
N LEU A 12 -6.26 3.52 -15.96
CA LEU A 12 -7.32 4.21 -15.24
C LEU A 12 -8.06 3.31 -14.22
N ASN A 13 -8.02 1.98 -14.40
CA ASN A 13 -8.65 0.99 -13.51
C ASN A 13 -7.81 0.62 -12.27
N ASN A 14 -6.49 0.80 -12.31
CA ASN A 14 -5.64 0.58 -11.14
C ASN A 14 -5.31 1.92 -10.51
N VAL A 15 -6.36 2.53 -9.93
CA VAL A 15 -6.21 3.65 -9.02
C VAL A 15 -5.38 3.15 -7.83
N ASN A 16 -4.11 3.51 -7.86
CA ASN A 16 -3.34 3.94 -6.71
C ASN A 16 -3.23 2.90 -5.57
N PRO A 17 -2.11 2.15 -5.43
CA PRO A 17 -1.84 1.55 -4.13
C PRO A 17 -1.76 2.70 -3.13
N SER A 18 -2.80 2.84 -2.32
CA SER A 18 -3.03 4.00 -1.45
C SER A 18 -2.21 3.89 -0.18
N VAL A 19 -0.98 3.38 -0.30
CA VAL A 19 -0.13 3.08 0.84
C VAL A 19 0.73 4.27 1.19
N ARG A 20 0.64 4.69 2.45
CA ARG A 20 1.38 5.77 3.06
C ARG A 20 2.29 5.22 4.15
N LEU A 21 3.55 5.60 4.09
CA LEU A 21 4.55 5.36 5.13
C LEU A 21 4.81 6.70 5.84
N ILE A 22 4.52 6.76 7.13
CA ILE A 22 4.78 7.93 7.97
C ILE A 22 5.90 7.57 8.93
N VAL A 23 6.93 8.40 9.00
CA VAL A 23 8.04 8.25 9.94
C VAL A 23 8.11 9.51 10.81
N ASP A 24 7.84 9.37 12.10
CA ASP A 24 8.01 10.45 13.09
C ASP A 24 8.91 9.96 14.23
N ARG A 25 10.11 10.55 14.35
CA ARG A 25 11.05 10.32 15.47
C ARG A 25 11.26 8.84 15.85
N GLY A 26 11.37 7.97 14.85
CA GLY A 26 11.57 6.53 15.04
C GLY A 26 10.28 5.72 15.26
N HIS A 27 9.11 6.33 15.11
CA HIS A 27 7.84 5.63 14.98
C HIS A 27 7.46 5.53 13.50
N VAL A 28 7.24 4.32 13.03
CA VAL A 28 6.84 4.05 11.65
C VAL A 28 5.38 3.64 11.63
N THR A 29 4.58 4.28 10.78
CA THR A 29 3.19 3.91 10.54
C THR A 29 2.99 3.58 9.07
N LEU A 30 2.47 2.39 8.80
CA LEU A 30 2.06 1.92 7.49
C LEU A 30 0.54 1.99 7.39
N GLU A 31 0.00 2.76 6.46
CA GLU A 31 -1.45 2.89 6.28
C GLU A 31 -1.83 2.73 4.82
N GLY A 32 -2.89 1.98 4.53
CA GLY A 32 -3.43 1.90 3.17
C GLY A 32 -3.74 0.49 2.71
N TYR A 33 -3.90 0.34 1.40
CA TYR A 33 -4.36 -0.90 0.78
C TYR A 33 -3.25 -1.57 -0.01
N VAL A 34 -3.04 -2.86 0.23
CA VAL A 34 -2.06 -3.70 -0.48
C VAL A 34 -2.78 -4.75 -1.32
N ALA A 35 -2.19 -5.09 -2.47
CA ALA A 35 -2.83 -5.99 -3.43
C ALA A 35 -2.89 -7.45 -2.93
N ASN A 36 -1.90 -7.88 -2.14
CA ASN A 36 -1.79 -9.25 -1.65
C ASN A 36 -1.03 -9.34 -0.31
N ARG A 37 -1.08 -10.53 0.32
CA ARG A 37 -0.38 -10.81 1.58
C ARG A 37 1.15 -10.81 1.46
N GLY A 38 1.70 -11.03 0.26
CA GLY A 38 3.14 -10.91 0.02
C GLY A 38 3.62 -9.48 0.21
N ASP A 39 2.92 -8.52 -0.40
CA ASP A 39 3.20 -7.08 -0.26
C ASP A 39 3.02 -6.62 1.20
N TYR A 40 1.98 -7.09 1.88
CA TYR A 40 1.77 -6.85 3.32
C TYR A 40 3.01 -7.24 4.14
N ASN A 41 3.53 -8.45 3.93
CA ASN A 41 4.67 -8.97 4.67
C ASN A 41 5.96 -8.21 4.33
N LEU A 42 6.18 -7.90 3.06
CA LEU A 42 7.34 -7.12 2.61
C LEU A 42 7.36 -5.73 3.25
N MET A 43 6.22 -5.03 3.27
CA MET A 43 6.13 -3.71 3.90
C MET A 43 6.37 -3.77 5.40
N ASN A 44 5.89 -4.82 6.07
CA ASN A 44 6.13 -5.03 7.50
C ASN A 44 7.63 -5.23 7.82
N ILE A 45 8.35 -5.93 6.95
CA ILE A 45 9.81 -6.12 7.07
C ILE A 45 10.53 -4.81 6.79
N LEU A 46 10.15 -4.09 5.73
CA LEU A 46 10.75 -2.82 5.35
C LEU A 46 10.51 -1.70 6.38
N ALA A 47 9.42 -1.76 7.14
CA ALA A 47 9.20 -0.82 8.24
C ALA A 47 10.09 -1.09 9.46
N ASN A 48 10.67 -2.29 9.56
CA ASN A 48 11.49 -2.73 10.67
C ASN A 48 12.98 -2.43 10.40
N VAL A 49 13.29 -1.14 10.20
CA VAL A 49 14.67 -0.67 9.99
C VAL A 49 15.37 -0.35 11.31
N SER A 50 16.70 -0.46 11.32
CA SER A 50 17.50 -0.11 12.49
C SER A 50 17.29 1.36 12.88
N GLY A 51 16.92 1.60 14.14
CA GLY A 51 16.61 2.94 14.67
C GLY A 51 15.12 3.26 14.79
N VAL A 52 14.23 2.33 14.44
CA VAL A 52 12.79 2.42 14.68
C VAL A 52 12.45 1.83 16.05
N PHE A 53 11.76 2.61 16.88
CA PHE A 53 11.30 2.22 18.21
C PHE A 53 9.97 1.46 18.15
N SER A 54 9.11 1.75 17.17
CA SER A 54 7.81 1.10 17.04
C SER A 54 7.29 1.15 15.60
N VAL A 55 6.65 0.07 15.18
CA VAL A 55 5.99 -0.06 13.88
C VAL A 55 4.50 -0.29 14.11
N THR A 56 3.66 0.56 13.52
CA THR A 56 2.21 0.40 13.48
C THR A 56 1.79 0.04 12.06
N ASN A 57 1.17 -1.14 11.90
CA ASN A 57 0.76 -1.66 10.61
C ASN A 57 -0.76 -1.65 10.48
N ASN A 58 -1.28 -0.68 9.73
CA ASN A 58 -2.70 -0.51 9.40
C ASN A 58 -2.96 -0.85 7.93
N LEU A 59 -2.15 -1.74 7.33
CA LEU A 59 -2.33 -2.15 5.93
C LEU A 59 -3.50 -3.13 5.81
N VAL A 60 -4.32 -2.94 4.78
CA VAL A 60 -5.48 -3.79 4.47
C VAL A 60 -5.24 -4.47 3.13
N ILE A 61 -5.46 -5.79 3.07
CA ILE A 61 -5.30 -6.55 1.83
C ILE A 61 -6.58 -6.38 0.99
N GLU A 62 -6.50 -5.72 -0.17
CA GLU A 62 -7.66 -5.48 -1.04
C GLU A 62 -8.40 -6.77 -1.42
N LYS A 63 -7.64 -7.85 -1.62
CA LYS A 63 -8.22 -9.16 -1.98
C LYS A 63 -9.09 -9.75 -0.87
N ASP A 64 -8.84 -9.38 0.38
CA ASP A 64 -9.58 -9.85 1.54
C ASP A 64 -10.78 -8.94 1.87
N VAL A 65 -10.91 -7.80 1.19
CA VAL A 65 -12.07 -6.91 1.29
C VAL A 65 -13.14 -7.40 0.29
N PRO A 66 -14.31 -7.89 0.75
CA PRO A 66 -15.40 -8.25 -0.15
C PRO A 66 -15.88 -7.01 -0.91
N ARG A 67 -15.96 -7.12 -2.24
CA ARG A 67 -16.40 -6.04 -3.15
C ARG A 67 -17.90 -5.98 -3.30
#